data_AF-A0A835IKZ0-F1
#
_entry.id   AF-A0A835IKZ0-F1
#
_cell.length_a   1.000
_cell.length_b   1.000
_cell.length_c   1.000
_cell.angle_alpha   90.00
_cell.angle_beta   90.00
_cell.angle_gamma   90.00
#
_symmetry.space_group_name_H-M   'P 1'
#
loop_
_entity.id
_entity.type
_entity.pdbx_description
1 polymer ?
#
loop_
_entity_poly.entity_id
_entity_poly.type
_entity_poly.pdbx_seq_one_letter_code
_entity_poly.pdbx_strand_id
1 'polypeptide(L)'
;MDDKKEISIASLYFEGRADSWFLTYQDGKGLVDWNALVEVICDRFELVGQENYVGSFNKLIQVGTVDEYFEQFEELQALMVSKNKQFSEEYFVLSFLSGLKDELKASIQMFQPTNLSNALYLARMQEVALDAQVVTG
;
A
#
# COMPACT_ATOMS: atom_id res chain seq x y z
N MET A 1 -16.41 22.98 8.36
CA MET A 1 -15.27 23.68 7.73
C MET A 1 -15.84 24.43 6.52
N ASP A 2 -15.12 25.35 5.89
CA ASP A 2 -15.60 26.01 4.67
C ASP A 2 -15.08 25.22 3.46
N ASP A 3 -15.96 24.61 2.67
CA ASP A 3 -15.62 23.77 1.51
C ASP A 3 -14.63 24.49 0.58
N LYS A 4 -14.75 25.81 0.40
CA LYS A 4 -13.80 26.59 -0.41
C LYS A 4 -12.38 26.52 0.15
N LYS A 5 -12.24 26.55 1.47
CA LYS A 5 -10.95 26.48 2.15
C LYS A 5 -10.36 25.07 2.03
N GLU A 6 -11.16 24.03 2.16
CA GLU A 6 -10.69 22.64 2.01
C GLU A 6 -10.22 22.36 0.59
N ILE A 7 -11.02 22.75 -0.40
CA ILE A 7 -10.69 22.64 -1.82
C ILE A 7 -9.41 23.40 -2.15
N SER A 8 -9.28 24.64 -1.64
CA SER A 8 -8.08 25.46 -1.86
C SER A 8 -6.83 24.87 -1.23
N ILE A 9 -6.94 24.20 -0.08
CA ILE A 9 -5.79 23.54 0.55
C ILE A 9 -5.43 22.29 -0.25
N ALA A 10 -6.41 21.45 -0.60
CA ALA A 10 -6.18 20.22 -1.35
C ALA A 10 -5.53 20.48 -2.72
N SER A 11 -5.94 21.55 -3.42
CA SER A 11 -5.38 21.89 -4.73
C SER A 11 -3.89 22.23 -4.69
N LEU A 12 -3.35 22.65 -3.53
CA LEU A 12 -1.91 22.91 -3.38
C LEU A 12 -1.07 21.64 -3.42
N TYR A 13 -1.68 20.48 -3.21
CA TYR A 13 -1.02 19.17 -3.20
C TYR A 13 -1.28 18.34 -4.46
N PHE A 14 -2.09 18.84 -5.40
CA PHE A 14 -2.26 18.16 -6.68
C PHE A 14 -1.04 18.40 -7.56
N GLU A 15 -0.50 17.31 -8.08
CA GLU A 15 0.66 17.35 -8.97
C GLU A 15 0.41 16.50 -10.22
N GLY A 16 1.09 16.85 -11.32
CA GLY A 16 1.02 16.10 -12.57
C GLY A 16 -0.40 15.95 -13.11
N ARG A 17 -0.86 14.70 -13.27
CA ARG A 17 -2.17 14.38 -13.85
C ARG A 17 -3.35 14.86 -12.99
N ALA A 18 -3.17 14.91 -11.67
CA ALA A 18 -4.21 15.38 -10.75
C ALA A 18 -4.44 16.89 -10.92
N ASP A 19 -3.37 17.68 -11.01
CA ASP A 19 -3.43 19.13 -11.22
C ASP A 19 -4.07 19.49 -12.57
N SER A 20 -3.57 18.88 -13.66
CA SER A 20 -4.11 19.10 -15.01
C SER A 20 -5.61 18.76 -15.09
N TRP A 21 -6.03 17.69 -14.43
CA TRP A 21 -7.44 17.35 -14.36
C TRP A 21 -8.24 18.34 -13.53
N PHE A 22 -7.75 18.73 -12.35
CA PHE A 22 -8.49 19.60 -11.45
C PHE A 22 -8.82 20.96 -12.07
N LEU A 23 -7.89 21.53 -12.85
CA LEU A 23 -8.12 22.76 -13.63
C LEU A 23 -9.29 22.60 -14.62
N THR A 24 -9.38 21.45 -15.30
CA THR A 24 -10.50 21.16 -16.21
C THR A 24 -11.80 20.82 -15.47
N TYR A 25 -11.70 20.23 -14.27
CA TYR A 25 -12.86 19.89 -13.46
C TYR A 25 -13.56 21.12 -12.90
N GLN A 26 -12.81 22.17 -12.53
CA GLN A 26 -13.36 23.43 -12.04
C GLN A 26 -13.90 24.34 -13.14
N ASP A 27 -13.49 24.13 -14.39
CA ASP A 27 -13.93 24.98 -15.50
C ASP A 27 -15.45 24.95 -15.66
N GLY A 28 -16.08 26.13 -15.64
CA GLY A 28 -17.52 26.28 -15.68
C GLY A 28 -18.30 25.79 -14.45
N LYS A 29 -17.64 25.26 -13.42
CA LYS A 29 -18.30 24.88 -12.16
C LYS A 29 -18.32 26.05 -11.18
N GLY A 30 -19.45 26.21 -10.50
CA GLY A 30 -19.60 27.16 -9.40
C GLY A 30 -18.91 26.67 -8.13
N LEU A 31 -19.55 26.90 -6.98
CA LEU A 31 -19.14 26.30 -5.72
C LEU A 31 -19.22 24.77 -5.83
N VAL A 32 -18.07 24.11 -5.73
CA VAL A 32 -17.96 22.66 -5.62
C VAL A 32 -18.06 22.30 -4.14
N ASP A 33 -18.89 21.31 -3.82
CA ASP A 33 -18.97 20.72 -2.49
C ASP A 33 -17.74 19.83 -2.24
N TRP A 34 -17.16 19.91 -1.04
CA TRP A 34 -15.94 19.16 -0.73
C TRP A 34 -16.12 17.64 -0.88
N ASN A 35 -17.24 17.08 -0.44
CA ASN A 35 -17.49 15.65 -0.53
C ASN A 35 -17.67 15.21 -2.00
N ALA A 36 -18.34 16.03 -2.80
CA ALA A 36 -18.48 15.79 -4.24
C ALA A 36 -17.13 15.86 -4.97
N LEU A 37 -16.19 16.71 -4.53
CA LEU A 37 -14.84 16.71 -5.06
C LEU A 37 -14.09 15.42 -4.67
N VAL A 38 -14.15 15.02 -3.40
CA VAL A 38 -13.51 13.80 -2.90
C VAL A 38 -13.99 12.57 -3.66
N GLU A 39 -15.30 12.43 -3.87
CA GLU A 39 -15.88 11.31 -4.61
C GLU A 39 -15.32 11.22 -6.04
N VAL A 40 -15.30 12.33 -6.78
CA VAL A 40 -14.80 12.31 -8.17
C VAL A 40 -13.27 12.15 -8.24
N ILE A 41 -12.53 12.64 -7.24
CA ILE A 41 -11.09 12.39 -7.13
C ILE A 41 -10.84 10.90 -6.90
N CYS A 42 -11.55 10.29 -5.95
CA CYS A 42 -11.48 8.87 -5.68
C CYS A 42 -11.83 8.08 -6.94
N ASP A 43 -12.97 8.33 -7.58
CA ASP A 43 -13.36 7.60 -8.80
C ASP A 43 -12.34 7.68 -9.94
N ARG A 44 -11.68 8.83 -10.09
CA ARG A 44 -10.76 9.08 -11.21
C ARG A 44 -9.33 8.63 -10.94
N PHE A 45 -8.87 8.73 -9.70
CA PHE A 45 -7.48 8.50 -9.32
C PHE A 45 -7.29 7.34 -8.35
N GLU A 46 -8.35 6.75 -7.81
CA GLU A 46 -8.24 5.39 -7.27
C GLU A 46 -7.74 4.50 -8.40
N LEU A 47 -6.66 3.80 -8.10
CA LEU A 47 -6.17 2.75 -8.97
C LEU A 47 -7.31 1.72 -9.07
N VAL A 48 -7.72 1.40 -10.29
CA VAL A 48 -8.74 0.39 -10.66
C VAL A 48 -8.42 -1.04 -10.12
N GLY A 49 -7.40 -1.20 -9.27
CA GLY A 49 -7.12 -2.40 -8.47
C GLY A 49 -7.64 -2.37 -7.01
N GLN A 50 -8.24 -1.27 -6.54
CA GLN A 50 -8.74 -1.17 -5.16
C GLN A 50 -10.12 -1.79 -4.92
N GLU A 51 -10.94 -2.02 -5.96
CA GLU A 51 -12.28 -2.63 -5.79
C GLU A 51 -12.22 -4.03 -5.15
N ASN A 52 -11.16 -4.79 -5.44
CA ASN A 52 -10.90 -6.10 -4.83
C ASN A 52 -9.60 -6.08 -4.01
N TYR A 53 -9.43 -5.08 -3.14
CA TYR A 53 -8.29 -4.97 -2.24
C TYR A 53 -8.03 -6.26 -1.44
N VAL A 54 -9.09 -6.98 -1.03
CA VAL A 54 -8.98 -8.29 -0.35
C VAL A 54 -8.32 -9.33 -1.25
N GLY A 55 -8.76 -9.44 -2.50
CA GLY A 55 -8.19 -10.36 -3.47
C GLY A 55 -6.76 -10.01 -3.85
N SER A 56 -6.45 -8.72 -3.96
CA SER A 56 -5.09 -8.22 -4.19
C SER A 56 -4.18 -8.55 -3.02
N PHE A 57 -4.61 -8.29 -1.78
CA PHE A 57 -3.86 -8.64 -0.56
C PHE A 57 -3.58 -10.15 -0.47
N ASN A 58 -4.61 -10.99 -0.67
CA ASN A 58 -4.46 -12.44 -0.57
C ASN A 58 -3.60 -13.08 -1.67
N LYS A 59 -3.39 -12.38 -2.80
CA LYS A 59 -2.58 -12.85 -3.93
C LYS A 59 -1.21 -12.19 -3.99
N LEU A 60 -0.93 -11.26 -3.08
CA LEU A 60 0.32 -10.54 -3.07
C LEU A 60 1.47 -11.53 -2.79
N ILE A 61 2.44 -11.55 -3.70
CA ILE A 61 3.64 -12.36 -3.59
C ILE A 61 4.86 -11.49 -3.89
N GLN A 62 5.97 -11.80 -3.26
CA GLN A 62 7.25 -11.16 -3.52
C GLN A 62 7.78 -11.56 -4.89
N VAL A 63 7.90 -10.60 -5.80
CA VAL A 63 8.55 -10.77 -7.11
C VAL A 63 9.97 -10.19 -7.08
N GLY A 64 10.09 -8.93 -6.64
CA GLY A 64 11.35 -8.21 -6.52
C GLY A 64 12.02 -8.40 -5.16
N THR A 65 12.52 -7.28 -4.63
CA THR A 65 13.16 -7.20 -3.32
C THR A 65 12.14 -7.33 -2.18
N VAL A 66 12.61 -7.64 -0.96
CA VAL A 66 11.77 -7.63 0.25
C VAL A 66 11.15 -6.26 0.47
N ASP A 67 11.88 -5.18 0.18
CA ASP A 67 11.41 -3.81 0.40
C ASP A 67 10.29 -3.41 -0.57
N GLU A 68 10.45 -3.69 -1.87
CA GLU A 68 9.39 -3.45 -2.87
C GLU A 68 8.12 -4.26 -2.58
N TYR A 69 8.28 -5.48 -2.05
CA TYR A 69 7.15 -6.30 -1.62
C TYR A 69 6.47 -5.73 -0.37
N PHE A 70 7.25 -5.31 0.62
CA PHE A 70 6.71 -4.76 1.86
C PHE A 70 5.97 -3.44 1.64
N GLU A 71 6.45 -2.58 0.73
CA GLU A 71 5.77 -1.35 0.34
C GLU A 71 4.37 -1.64 -0.21
N GLN A 72 4.25 -2.57 -1.17
CA GLN A 72 2.95 -3.00 -1.70
C GLN A 72 2.06 -3.66 -0.62
N PHE A 73 2.67 -4.41 0.29
CA PHE A 73 1.96 -5.03 1.41
C PHE A 73 1.36 -3.98 2.35
N GLU A 74 2.13 -2.96 2.74
CA GLU A 74 1.67 -1.89 3.63
C GLU A 74 0.54 -1.06 3.01
N GLU A 75 0.62 -0.77 1.70
CA GLU A 75 -0.47 -0.09 0.98
C GLU A 75 -1.78 -0.88 1.06
N LEU A 76 -1.73 -2.19 0.77
CA LEU A 76 -2.91 -3.06 0.84
C LEU A 76 -3.38 -3.29 2.28
N GLN A 77 -2.46 -3.39 3.24
CA GLN A 77 -2.79 -3.47 4.67
C GLN A 77 -3.54 -2.21 5.13
N ALA A 78 -3.09 -1.03 4.74
CA ALA A 78 -3.77 0.22 5.07
C ALA A 78 -5.20 0.24 4.53
N LEU A 79 -5.41 -0.23 3.30
CA LEU A 79 -6.76 -0.41 2.72
C LEU A 79 -7.60 -1.41 3.52
N MET A 80 -7.03 -2.59 3.84
CA MET A 80 -7.70 -3.62 4.65
C MET A 80 -8.18 -3.06 5.99
N VAL A 81 -7.32 -2.35 6.73
CA VAL A 81 -7.64 -1.76 8.04
C VAL A 81 -8.63 -0.61 7.91
N SER A 82 -8.54 0.21 6.86
CA SER A 82 -9.45 1.35 6.66
C SER A 82 -10.89 0.90 6.40
N LYS A 83 -11.09 -0.22 5.68
CA LYS A 83 -12.40 -0.77 5.34
C LYS A 83 -12.91 -1.79 6.38
N ASN A 84 -12.01 -2.49 7.09
CA ASN A 84 -12.37 -3.43 8.15
C ASN A 84 -11.32 -3.44 9.27
N LYS A 85 -11.71 -2.97 10.46
CA LYS A 85 -10.82 -2.81 11.62
C LYS A 85 -10.60 -4.08 12.45
N GLN A 86 -11.04 -5.26 11.98
CA GLN A 86 -11.06 -6.49 12.78
C GLN A 86 -9.83 -7.40 12.62
N PHE A 87 -8.81 -6.99 11.86
CA PHE A 87 -7.61 -7.81 11.65
C PHE A 87 -6.62 -7.67 12.81
N SER A 88 -6.07 -8.80 13.27
CA SER A 88 -5.01 -8.83 14.27
C SER A 88 -3.65 -8.60 13.63
N GLU A 89 -2.66 -8.20 14.44
CA GLU A 89 -1.26 -8.15 14.00
C GLU A 89 -0.75 -9.52 13.54
N GLU A 90 -1.13 -10.58 14.26
CA GLU A 90 -0.81 -11.97 13.88
C GLU A 90 -1.29 -12.31 12.46
N TYR A 91 -2.49 -11.88 12.07
CA TYR A 91 -3.00 -12.08 10.71
C TYR A 91 -2.07 -11.43 9.67
N PHE A 92 -1.62 -10.20 9.92
CA PHE A 92 -0.71 -9.52 8.99
C PHE A 92 0.67 -10.14 8.97
N VAL A 93 1.21 -10.59 10.11
CA VAL A 93 2.49 -11.33 10.15
C VAL A 93 2.39 -12.60 9.30
N LEU A 94 1.36 -13.43 9.52
CA LEU A 94 1.17 -14.67 8.76
C LEU A 94 0.98 -14.40 7.26
N SER A 95 0.22 -13.35 6.92
CA SER A 95 -0.01 -12.96 5.52
C SER A 95 1.28 -12.49 4.87
N PHE A 96 2.05 -11.62 5.53
CA PHE A 96 3.34 -11.13 5.04
C PHE A 96 4.29 -12.30 4.77
N LEU A 97 4.43 -13.22 5.73
CA LEU A 97 5.27 -14.42 5.59
C LEU A 97 4.79 -15.32 4.44
N SER A 98 3.48 -15.43 4.21
CA SER A 98 2.93 -16.28 3.16
C SER A 98 3.28 -15.81 1.74
N GLY A 99 3.44 -14.50 1.54
CA GLY A 99 3.77 -13.91 0.24
C GLY A 99 5.27 -13.84 -0.07
N LEU A 100 6.16 -14.04 0.92
CA LEU A 100 7.61 -14.05 0.67
C LEU A 100 8.04 -15.18 -0.29
N LYS A 101 9.23 -15.06 -0.90
CA LYS A 101 9.86 -16.16 -1.64
C LYS A 101 10.13 -17.35 -0.72
N ASP A 102 9.94 -18.56 -1.23
CA ASP A 102 10.05 -19.78 -0.41
C ASP A 102 11.44 -19.99 0.21
N GLU A 103 12.49 -19.57 -0.49
CA GLU A 103 13.88 -19.55 -0.01
C GLU A 103 14.11 -18.66 1.22
N LEU A 104 13.26 -17.64 1.42
CA LEU A 104 13.29 -16.79 2.60
C LEU A 104 12.46 -17.38 3.76
N LYS A 105 11.28 -17.93 3.45
CA LYS A 105 10.28 -18.37 4.43
C LYS A 105 10.82 -19.33 5.47
N ALA A 106 11.53 -20.37 5.05
CA ALA A 106 11.93 -21.47 5.93
C ALA A 106 12.82 -20.98 7.09
N SER A 107 13.78 -20.10 6.80
CA SER A 107 14.69 -19.53 7.79
C SER A 107 13.93 -18.61 8.76
N ILE A 108 13.06 -17.74 8.24
CA ILE A 108 12.35 -16.75 9.03
C ILE A 108 11.33 -17.39 9.98
N GLN A 109 10.62 -18.43 9.53
CA GLN A 109 9.63 -19.14 10.34
C GLN A 109 10.23 -19.77 11.60
N MET A 110 11.51 -20.18 11.56
CA MET A 110 12.20 -20.73 12.74
C MET A 110 12.34 -19.72 13.88
N PHE A 111 12.40 -18.43 13.55
CA PHE A 111 12.54 -17.34 14.54
C PHE A 111 11.20 -16.87 15.11
N GLN A 112 10.08 -17.38 14.59
CA GLN A 112 8.72 -17.08 15.07
C GLN A 112 8.48 -15.57 15.30
N PRO A 113 8.59 -14.73 14.26
CA PRO A 113 8.34 -13.30 14.42
C PRO A 113 6.91 -13.05 14.92
N THR A 114 6.77 -12.15 15.89
CA THR A 114 5.49 -11.83 16.55
C THR A 114 4.87 -10.51 16.08
N ASN A 115 5.61 -9.73 15.30
CA ASN A 115 5.18 -8.46 14.73
C ASN A 115 5.80 -8.25 13.35
N LEU A 116 5.20 -7.36 12.55
CA LEU A 116 5.61 -7.07 11.18
C LEU A 116 7.04 -6.52 11.11
N SER A 117 7.42 -5.63 12.04
CA SER A 117 8.76 -5.04 12.06
C SER A 117 9.86 -6.09 12.21
N ASN A 118 9.67 -7.06 13.10
CA ASN A 118 10.60 -8.18 13.30
C ASN A 118 10.60 -9.11 12.08
N ALA A 119 9.42 -9.42 11.52
CA ALA A 119 9.32 -10.25 10.31
C ALA A 119 10.06 -9.61 9.12
N LEU A 120 9.89 -8.29 8.92
CA LEU A 120 10.57 -7.52 7.88
C LEU A 120 12.09 -7.49 8.08
N TYR A 121 12.54 -7.25 9.32
CA TYR A 121 13.96 -7.28 9.66
C TYR A 121 14.60 -8.64 9.31
N LEU A 122 13.97 -9.74 9.71
CA LEU A 122 14.44 -11.09 9.40
C LEU A 122 14.43 -11.37 7.88
N ALA A 123 13.40 -10.90 7.16
CA ALA A 123 13.31 -11.04 5.71
C ALA A 123 14.46 -10.32 4.99
N ARG A 124 14.76 -9.07 5.37
CA ARG A 124 15.89 -8.30 4.83
C ARG A 124 17.22 -8.98 5.10
N MET A 125 17.45 -9.47 6.32
CA MET A 125 18.67 -10.19 6.66
C MET A 125 18.85 -11.44 5.79
N GLN A 126 17.78 -12.19 5.59
CA GLN A 126 17.82 -13.42 4.82
C GLN A 126 18.03 -13.15 3.32
N GLU A 127 17.42 -12.10 2.77
CA GLU A 127 17.64 -11.66 1.37
C GLU A 127 19.12 -11.32 1.13
N VAL A 128 19.72 -10.50 1.99
CA VAL A 128 21.15 -10.16 1.90
C VAL A 128 22.06 -11.40 2.03
N ALA A 129 21.71 -12.33 2.92
CA ALA A 129 22.48 -13.55 3.13
C ALA A 129 22.44 -14.50 1.91
N LEU A 130 21.33 -14.52 1.16
CA LEU A 130 21.19 -15.30 -0.07
C LEU A 130 21.92 -14.63 -1.24
N ASP A 131 21.79 -13.32 -1.39
CA ASP A 131 22.49 -12.58 -2.45
C ASP A 131 24.02 -12.73 -2.35
N ALA A 132 24.56 -12.73 -1.13
CA ALA A 132 25.99 -12.96 -0.89
C ALA A 132 26.46 -14.38 -1.29
N GLN A 133 25.59 -15.38 -1.22
CA GLN A 133 25.90 -16.75 -1.64
C GLN A 133 25.88 -16.91 -3.17
N VAL A 134 25.06 -16.13 -3.88
CA VAL A 134 25.01 -16.14 -5.34
C VAL A 134 26.26 -15.50 -5.96
N VAL A 135 26.86 -14.50 -5.31
CA VAL A 135 28.07 -13.82 -5.79
C VAL A 135 29.35 -14.66 -5.59
N THR A 136 29.31 -15.69 -4.74
CA THR A 136 30.48 -16.49 -4.37
C THR A 136 30.55 -17.88 -5.04
N GLY A 137 29.60 -18.19 -5.93
CA GLY A 137 29.58 -19.43 -6.74
C GLY A 137 29.77 -19.17 -8.23
#